data_AF-A0A218KPS6-F1
#
_entry.id   AF-A0A218KPS6-F1
#
_cell.length_a   1.000
_cell.length_b   1.000
_cell.length_c   1.000
_cell.angle_alpha   90.00
_cell.angle_beta   90.00
_cell.angle_gamma   90.00
#
_symmetry.space_group_name_H-M   'P 1'
#
loop_
_entity.id
_entity.type
_entity.pdbx_description
1 polymer ?
#
loop_
_entity_poly.entity_id
_entity_poly.type
_entity_poly.pdbx_seq_one_letter_code
_entity_poly.pdbx_strand_id
1 'polypeptide(L)'
;METIRTSWLGRPMMIEQKSFDLLSLYNGKQPIFKNLKHSFKSNVENIAVIPIHGILTKSPGAFDDFLGMTSYERVQAQIEEALADREIETILLDIDSPGGEVSGIFDLADFIYESRAKKRIVAIANDDAYSAAYAIASSAEKVFVTRTSGIGSIGVIASHIDQSAFDEKQGIKYTTIFAGSRKNDLNPHEPINSEGLEGLKGEIDRLYGMFVQLIARNRNLSVKTIKDTEAGLYFGQNAIDIGLADGITTFSEFINNYRSTTMTTAEFNCKEHTDDLIEEAKRNGYNNCRTEILEVIRLCNLSKMPEKIGEFIEQNVSSKQAQEILIEALAERTMKTEIFSALPQNSSEGLLTRLAKTQQTIK
;
A
#
# COMPACT_ATOMS: atom_id res chain seq x y z
N MET A 1 -20.10 -12.50 -32.08
CA MET A 1 -19.55 -13.39 -31.04
C MET A 1 -18.11 -13.70 -31.39
N GLU A 2 -17.17 -12.91 -30.87
CA GLU A 2 -15.75 -13.27 -30.94
C GLU A 2 -15.43 -14.15 -29.73
N THR A 3 -14.99 -15.37 -30.00
CA THR A 3 -14.65 -16.35 -28.96
C THR A 3 -13.15 -16.24 -28.71
N ILE A 4 -12.72 -15.52 -27.67
CA ILE A 4 -11.31 -15.49 -27.30
C ILE A 4 -10.95 -16.84 -26.67
N ARG A 5 -10.15 -17.64 -27.37
CA ARG A 5 -9.61 -18.91 -26.85
C ARG A 5 -8.44 -18.61 -25.93
N THR A 6 -8.68 -18.54 -24.63
CA THR A 6 -7.61 -18.67 -23.62
C THR A 6 -7.54 -20.12 -23.16
N SER A 7 -6.41 -20.78 -23.37
CA SER A 7 -6.19 -22.18 -22.99
C SER A 7 -5.85 -22.28 -21.50
N TRP A 8 -6.89 -22.38 -20.67
CA TRP A 8 -6.76 -22.85 -19.30
C TRP A 8 -7.80 -23.96 -19.07
N LEU A 9 -7.33 -25.15 -18.67
CA LEU A 9 -8.12 -26.38 -18.46
C LEU A 9 -8.82 -27.03 -19.69
N GLY A 10 -8.47 -26.66 -20.92
CA GLY A 10 -8.86 -27.44 -22.11
C GLY A 10 -10.37 -27.48 -22.41
N ARG A 11 -11.15 -26.56 -21.83
CA ARG A 11 -12.58 -26.38 -22.15
C ARG A 11 -12.85 -24.93 -22.54
N PRO A 12 -13.61 -24.65 -23.60
CA PRO A 12 -14.02 -23.30 -23.94
C PRO A 12 -14.98 -22.79 -22.85
N MET A 13 -14.61 -21.73 -22.16
CA MET A 13 -15.49 -21.02 -21.23
C MET A 13 -16.33 -20.04 -22.04
N MET A 14 -17.66 -20.12 -21.93
CA MET A 14 -18.57 -19.13 -22.52
C MET A 14 -18.74 -18.01 -21.50
N ILE A 15 -18.00 -16.91 -21.68
CA ILE A 15 -18.17 -15.70 -20.86
C ILE A 15 -19.04 -14.75 -21.65
N GLU A 16 -20.21 -14.42 -21.11
CA GLU A 16 -21.15 -13.48 -21.74
C GLU A 16 -20.52 -12.08 -21.75
N GLN A 17 -20.58 -11.40 -22.90
CA GLN A 17 -19.96 -10.08 -23.13
C GLN A 17 -20.44 -9.02 -22.11
N LYS A 18 -21.67 -9.14 -21.59
CA LYS A 18 -22.22 -8.27 -20.55
C LYS A 18 -21.54 -8.42 -19.18
N SER A 19 -20.88 -9.55 -18.93
CA SER A 19 -20.05 -9.74 -17.72
C SER A 19 -18.85 -8.79 -17.73
N PHE A 20 -18.39 -8.40 -18.93
CA PHE A 20 -17.41 -7.33 -19.08
C PHE A 20 -18.03 -5.94 -19.07
N ASP A 21 -19.33 -5.77 -19.36
CA ASP A 21 -19.94 -4.43 -19.32
C ASP A 21 -20.09 -3.87 -17.89
N LEU A 22 -20.20 -4.76 -16.90
CA LEU A 22 -20.11 -4.35 -15.49
C LEU A 22 -18.70 -3.88 -15.10
N LEU A 23 -17.67 -4.41 -15.77
CA LEU A 23 -16.27 -3.94 -15.70
C LEU A 23 -16.01 -2.73 -16.63
N SER A 24 -16.82 -2.54 -17.68
CA SER A 24 -16.64 -1.50 -18.71
C SER A 24 -17.26 -0.15 -18.34
N LEU A 25 -18.07 -0.08 -17.26
CA LEU A 25 -18.46 1.19 -16.63
C LEU A 25 -17.24 2.00 -16.14
N TYR A 26 -16.04 1.41 -16.13
CA TYR A 26 -14.77 2.07 -15.83
C TYR A 26 -13.99 2.56 -17.07
N ASN A 27 -14.47 2.34 -18.29
CA ASN A 27 -13.75 2.72 -19.53
C ASN A 27 -13.93 4.19 -19.94
N GLY A 28 -14.00 5.08 -18.95
CA GLY A 28 -13.93 6.52 -19.12
C GLY A 28 -12.51 7.05 -18.92
N LYS A 29 -11.62 6.87 -19.91
CA LYS A 29 -10.38 7.63 -20.12
C LYS A 29 -9.54 7.98 -18.86
N GLN A 30 -8.73 7.03 -18.39
CA GLN A 30 -7.47 7.36 -17.70
C GLN A 30 -6.33 6.56 -18.34
N PRO A 31 -5.13 7.13 -18.52
CA PRO A 31 -4.05 6.44 -19.21
C PRO A 31 -3.60 5.20 -18.44
N ILE A 32 -3.57 4.08 -19.15
CA ILE A 32 -3.13 2.76 -18.72
C ILE A 32 -1.61 2.79 -18.51
N PHE A 33 -1.15 3.47 -17.46
CA PHE A 33 0.19 3.34 -16.87
C PHE A 33 0.15 3.73 -15.39
N LYS A 34 -0.54 2.95 -14.56
CA LYS A 34 -0.32 2.91 -13.11
C LYS A 34 -0.35 1.45 -12.68
N ASN A 35 0.74 0.75 -12.95
CA ASN A 35 1.05 -0.54 -12.34
C ASN A 35 2.56 -0.73 -12.35
N LEU A 36 3.26 0.08 -11.55
CA LEU A 36 4.44 -0.45 -10.88
C LEU A 36 3.98 -0.94 -9.53
N LYS A 37 4.04 -2.26 -9.34
CA LYS A 37 3.98 -2.90 -8.03
C LYS A 37 4.95 -2.19 -7.08
N HIS A 38 4.41 -1.41 -6.16
CA HIS A 38 5.01 -1.22 -4.86
C HIS A 38 4.19 -2.04 -3.87
N SER A 39 4.39 -3.36 -3.87
CA SER A 39 4.21 -4.11 -2.63
C SER A 39 5.36 -3.68 -1.71
N PHE A 40 5.25 -2.46 -1.19
CA PHE A 40 6.19 -1.94 -0.21
C PHE A 40 5.77 -2.56 1.12
N LYS A 41 6.28 -3.76 1.43
CA LYS A 41 6.43 -4.20 2.83
C LYS A 41 7.57 -3.35 3.42
N SER A 42 7.33 -2.05 3.60
CA SER A 42 8.15 -1.28 4.53
C SER A 42 7.38 -1.28 5.83
N ASN A 43 7.81 -2.10 6.78
CA ASN A 43 7.69 -1.68 8.17
C ASN A 43 8.55 -0.42 8.26
N VAL A 44 7.93 0.73 8.09
CA VAL A 44 8.59 2.00 8.37
C VAL A 44 8.65 2.04 9.88
N GLU A 45 9.82 1.81 10.47
CA GLU A 45 10.10 1.80 11.92
C GLU A 45 8.83 1.92 12.81
N ASN A 46 8.33 0.76 13.25
CA ASN A 46 7.18 0.57 14.14
C ASN A 46 5.78 0.87 13.55
N ILE A 47 5.68 1.10 12.23
CA ILE A 47 4.39 1.25 11.53
C ILE A 47 4.15 0.07 10.59
N ALA A 48 3.00 -0.60 10.74
CA ALA A 48 2.50 -1.57 9.78
C ALA A 48 1.58 -0.88 8.78
N VAL A 49 1.96 -0.87 7.50
CA VAL A 49 1.15 -0.30 6.41
C VAL A 49 0.29 -1.37 5.77
N ILE A 50 -1.03 -1.17 5.78
CA ILE A 50 -2.02 -2.10 5.23
C ILE A 50 -2.70 -1.43 4.03
N PRO A 51 -2.40 -1.87 2.79
CA PRO A 51 -3.03 -1.32 1.60
C PRO A 51 -4.46 -1.85 1.45
N ILE A 52 -5.40 -0.94 1.20
CA ILE A 52 -6.83 -1.22 0.98
C ILE A 52 -7.22 -0.56 -0.33
N HIS A 53 -6.94 -1.25 -1.43
CA HIS A 53 -7.02 -0.70 -2.78
C HIS A 53 -8.07 -1.41 -3.62
N GLY A 54 -8.72 -0.63 -4.50
CA GLY A 54 -9.73 -1.08 -5.46
C GLY A 54 -11.02 -1.59 -4.82
N ILE A 55 -11.75 -2.44 -5.54
CA ILE A 55 -13.09 -2.89 -5.11
C ILE A 55 -12.96 -3.81 -3.90
N LEU A 56 -13.86 -3.62 -2.94
CA LEU A 56 -13.88 -4.40 -1.71
C LEU A 56 -14.85 -5.58 -1.78
N THR A 57 -14.39 -6.75 -1.38
CA THR A 57 -15.16 -8.00 -1.34
C THR A 57 -15.20 -8.57 0.06
N LYS A 58 -16.16 -9.45 0.33
CA LYS A 58 -16.19 -10.18 1.61
C LYS A 58 -14.98 -11.07 1.80
N SER A 59 -14.79 -12.02 0.88
CA SER A 59 -13.82 -13.11 0.99
C SER A 59 -12.83 -13.08 -0.18
N PRO A 60 -11.59 -13.55 0.01
CA PRO A 60 -10.59 -13.56 -1.05
C PRO A 60 -11.03 -14.42 -2.25
N GLY A 61 -11.08 -13.81 -3.42
CA GLY A 61 -11.25 -14.48 -4.70
C GLY A 61 -9.91 -14.86 -5.34
N ALA A 62 -9.93 -15.87 -6.20
CA ALA A 62 -8.73 -16.36 -6.90
C ALA A 62 -8.08 -15.33 -7.83
N PHE A 63 -8.79 -14.23 -8.15
CA PHE A 63 -8.34 -13.19 -9.07
C PHE A 63 -8.23 -11.81 -8.43
N ASP A 64 -8.43 -11.69 -7.11
CA ASP A 64 -8.48 -10.39 -6.45
C ASP A 64 -7.18 -9.60 -6.65
N ASP A 65 -6.03 -10.25 -6.42
CA ASP A 65 -4.71 -9.63 -6.65
C ASP A 65 -4.48 -9.22 -8.11
N PHE A 66 -5.06 -9.97 -9.06
CA PHE A 66 -4.94 -9.67 -10.48
C PHE A 66 -5.81 -8.49 -10.90
N LEU A 67 -7.00 -8.36 -10.28
CA LEU A 67 -7.97 -7.31 -10.56
C LEU A 67 -7.78 -6.06 -9.68
N GLY A 68 -6.81 -6.09 -8.76
CA GLY A 68 -6.56 -5.01 -7.81
C GLY A 68 -7.69 -4.85 -6.79
N MET A 69 -8.31 -5.94 -6.37
CA MET A 69 -9.39 -5.97 -5.38
C MET A 69 -8.84 -6.36 -4.00
N THR A 70 -9.53 -5.93 -2.95
CA THR A 70 -9.12 -6.23 -1.56
C THR A 70 -10.29 -6.83 -0.78
N SER A 71 -10.09 -7.98 -0.15
CA SER A 71 -11.13 -8.62 0.66
C SER A 71 -11.09 -8.23 2.13
N TYR A 72 -12.24 -8.21 2.80
CA TYR A 72 -12.35 -7.88 4.23
C TYR A 72 -11.58 -8.86 5.12
N GLU A 73 -11.65 -10.16 4.82
CA GLU A 73 -10.89 -11.19 5.54
C GLU A 73 -9.37 -10.96 5.43
N ARG A 74 -8.87 -10.48 4.28
CA ARG A 74 -7.46 -10.14 4.11
C ARG A 74 -7.06 -8.94 4.95
N VAL A 75 -7.88 -7.87 4.94
CA VAL A 75 -7.63 -6.69 5.78
C VAL A 75 -7.61 -7.08 7.26
N GLN A 76 -8.58 -7.87 7.71
CA GLN A 76 -8.63 -8.36 9.07
C GLN A 76 -7.37 -9.15 9.44
N ALA A 77 -6.96 -10.12 8.60
CA ALA A 77 -5.78 -10.94 8.86
C ALA A 77 -4.49 -10.10 8.95
N GLN A 78 -4.34 -9.07 8.10
CA GLN A 78 -3.19 -8.16 8.16
C GLN A 78 -3.19 -7.31 9.42
N ILE A 79 -4.36 -6.87 9.88
CA ILE A 79 -4.49 -6.15 11.16
C ILE A 79 -4.17 -7.08 12.33
N GLU A 80 -4.64 -8.33 12.31
CA GLU A 80 -4.32 -9.33 13.34
C GLU A 80 -2.80 -9.61 13.42
N GLU A 81 -2.13 -9.76 12.27
CA GLU A 81 -0.66 -9.91 12.20
C GLU A 81 0.02 -8.68 12.82
N ALA A 82 -0.41 -7.48 12.42
CA ALA A 82 0.15 -6.22 12.94
C ALA A 82 -0.12 -6.02 14.44
N LEU A 83 -1.27 -6.48 14.97
CA LEU A 83 -1.59 -6.43 16.38
C LEU A 83 -0.71 -7.39 17.21
N ALA A 84 -0.33 -8.54 16.65
CA ALA A 84 0.49 -9.54 17.32
C ALA A 84 1.99 -9.17 17.35
N ASP A 85 2.48 -8.40 16.38
CA ASP A 85 3.89 -8.00 16.29
C ASP A 85 4.26 -6.92 17.33
N ARG A 86 5.17 -7.20 18.27
CA ARG A 86 5.52 -6.23 19.33
C ARG A 86 6.28 -5.01 18.85
N GLU A 87 6.94 -5.08 17.70
CA GLU A 87 7.69 -3.95 17.14
C GLU A 87 6.73 -2.93 16.50
N ILE A 88 5.50 -3.33 16.18
CA ILE A 88 4.50 -2.43 15.59
C ILE A 88 3.76 -1.66 16.69
N GLU A 89 3.83 -0.34 16.64
CA GLU A 89 3.09 0.57 17.51
C GLU A 89 1.85 1.15 16.84
N THR A 90 1.95 1.41 15.53
CA THR A 90 0.89 2.05 14.74
C THR A 90 0.54 1.21 13.51
N ILE A 91 -0.76 1.05 13.25
CA ILE A 91 -1.29 0.47 12.03
C ILE A 91 -1.78 1.61 11.14
N LEU A 92 -1.24 1.70 9.93
CA LEU A 92 -1.62 2.69 8.94
C LEU A 92 -2.43 2.02 7.82
N LEU A 93 -3.70 2.36 7.72
CA LEU A 93 -4.59 1.94 6.62
C LEU A 93 -4.38 2.93 5.46
N ASP A 94 -3.76 2.45 4.39
CA ASP A 94 -3.57 3.18 3.15
C ASP A 94 -4.72 2.85 2.19
N ILE A 95 -5.66 3.79 2.04
CA ILE A 95 -6.95 3.54 1.38
C ILE A 95 -7.02 4.28 0.04
N ASP A 96 -7.34 3.52 -1.01
CA ASP A 96 -7.64 3.99 -2.36
C ASP A 96 -8.72 3.08 -2.97
N SER A 97 -9.97 3.30 -2.57
CA SER A 97 -11.08 2.41 -2.86
C SER A 97 -12.42 3.14 -3.04
N PRO A 98 -13.20 2.77 -4.08
CA PRO A 98 -14.56 3.24 -4.26
C PRO A 98 -15.59 2.55 -3.34
N GLY A 99 -15.16 1.56 -2.55
CA GLY A 99 -16.02 0.72 -1.72
C GLY A 99 -16.26 -0.66 -2.35
N GLY A 100 -17.39 -1.28 -2.01
CA GLY A 100 -17.66 -2.66 -2.42
C GLY A 100 -18.85 -3.30 -1.72
N GLU A 101 -18.74 -4.59 -1.42
CA GLU A 101 -19.84 -5.41 -0.90
C GLU A 101 -20.29 -5.02 0.52
N VAL A 102 -21.59 -5.08 0.79
CA VAL A 102 -22.11 -4.84 2.15
C VAL A 102 -21.84 -6.04 3.09
N SER A 103 -21.60 -7.23 2.53
CA SER A 103 -21.45 -8.44 3.34
C SER A 103 -20.10 -8.43 4.07
N GLY A 104 -20.13 -8.39 5.41
CA GLY A 104 -18.94 -8.44 6.27
C GLY A 104 -18.29 -7.08 6.57
N ILE A 105 -18.70 -5.98 5.91
CA ILE A 105 -18.07 -4.68 6.14
C ILE A 105 -18.30 -4.15 7.56
N PHE A 106 -19.51 -4.35 8.12
CA PHE A 106 -19.84 -3.89 9.47
C PHE A 106 -19.04 -4.65 10.54
N ASP A 107 -18.87 -5.96 10.36
CA ASP A 107 -18.09 -6.80 11.27
C ASP A 107 -16.60 -6.38 11.25
N LEU A 108 -16.03 -6.15 10.06
CA LEU A 108 -14.67 -5.64 9.92
C LEU A 108 -14.52 -4.24 10.56
N ALA A 109 -15.48 -3.34 10.32
CA ALA A 109 -15.46 -2.00 10.88
C ALA A 109 -15.48 -2.02 12.42
N ASP A 110 -16.33 -2.86 13.02
CA ASP A 110 -16.37 -3.05 14.47
C ASP A 110 -15.05 -3.65 15.00
N PHE A 111 -14.51 -4.65 14.33
CA PHE A 111 -13.20 -5.23 14.67
C PHE A 111 -12.07 -4.17 14.66
N ILE A 112 -12.02 -3.32 13.63
CA ILE A 112 -11.04 -2.23 13.53
C ILE A 112 -11.25 -1.24 14.68
N TYR A 113 -12.50 -0.86 14.93
CA TYR A 113 -12.85 0.10 15.97
C TYR A 113 -12.40 -0.38 17.36
N GLU A 114 -12.66 -1.64 17.69
CA GLU A 114 -12.25 -2.27 18.94
C GLU A 114 -10.72 -2.45 19.05
N SER A 115 -10.06 -2.75 17.92
CA SER A 115 -8.61 -2.96 17.86
C SER A 115 -7.79 -1.72 18.23
N ARG A 116 -8.39 -0.53 18.15
CA ARG A 116 -7.80 0.74 18.61
C ARG A 116 -7.42 0.72 20.09
N ALA A 117 -8.09 -0.09 20.91
CA ALA A 117 -7.75 -0.24 22.32
C ALA A 117 -6.41 -0.95 22.55
N LYS A 118 -5.88 -1.64 21.53
CA LYS A 118 -4.62 -2.39 21.59
C LYS A 118 -3.47 -1.60 20.96
N LYS A 119 -3.70 -1.03 19.77
CA LYS A 119 -2.70 -0.25 19.03
C LYS A 119 -3.36 0.91 18.31
N ARG A 120 -2.57 1.96 18.08
CA ARG A 120 -3.02 3.12 17.30
C ARG A 120 -3.34 2.68 15.88
N ILE A 121 -4.53 3.04 15.39
CA ILE A 121 -4.92 2.79 14.00
C ILE A 121 -5.23 4.14 13.35
N VAL A 122 -4.58 4.43 12.23
CA VAL A 122 -4.77 5.65 11.44
C VAL A 122 -5.15 5.25 10.02
N ALA A 123 -6.11 5.95 9.43
CA ALA A 123 -6.45 5.81 8.02
C ALA A 123 -6.02 7.05 7.24
N ILE A 124 -5.50 6.84 6.03
CA ILE A 124 -5.27 7.90 5.05
C ILE A 124 -6.03 7.50 3.78
N ALA A 125 -6.98 8.35 3.37
CA ALA A 125 -7.55 8.31 2.04
C ALA A 125 -6.56 8.94 1.07
N ASN A 126 -5.77 8.12 0.38
CA ASN A 126 -4.72 8.58 -0.53
C ASN A 126 -5.33 9.18 -1.80
N ASP A 127 -6.31 8.49 -2.39
CA ASP A 127 -7.16 9.03 -3.46
C ASP A 127 -8.64 8.90 -3.05
N ASP A 128 -9.16 7.68 -2.95
CA ASP A 128 -10.57 7.48 -2.60
C ASP A 128 -10.76 6.67 -1.31
N ALA A 129 -11.70 7.09 -0.45
CA ALA A 129 -12.26 6.23 0.59
C ALA A 129 -13.77 6.44 0.64
N TYR A 130 -14.48 5.82 -0.31
CA TYR A 130 -15.94 5.94 -0.44
C TYR A 130 -16.68 4.69 0.05
N SER A 131 -17.92 4.88 0.47
CA SER A 131 -18.85 3.78 0.77
C SER A 131 -18.21 2.79 1.77
N ALA A 132 -18.18 1.49 1.47
CA ALA A 132 -17.57 0.49 2.34
C ALA A 132 -16.12 0.85 2.75
N ALA A 133 -15.33 1.49 1.89
CA ALA A 133 -13.98 1.93 2.24
C ALA A 133 -14.00 3.02 3.32
N TYR A 134 -15.01 3.89 3.32
CA TYR A 134 -15.20 4.88 4.37
C TYR A 134 -15.65 4.26 5.71
N ALA A 135 -16.39 3.14 5.67
CA ALA A 135 -16.71 2.38 6.88
C ALA A 135 -15.42 1.88 7.56
N ILE A 136 -14.47 1.38 6.78
CA ILE A 136 -13.12 1.01 7.25
C ILE A 136 -12.38 2.25 7.77
N ALA A 137 -12.27 3.30 6.95
CA ALA A 137 -11.53 4.51 7.29
C ALA A 137 -12.01 5.13 8.61
N SER A 138 -13.32 5.36 8.72
CA SER A 138 -13.94 5.97 9.91
C SER A 138 -13.71 5.17 11.19
N SER A 139 -13.47 3.86 11.08
CA SER A 139 -13.23 2.99 12.24
C SER A 139 -11.86 3.19 12.87
N ALA A 140 -10.91 3.82 12.17
CA ALA A 140 -9.62 4.24 12.71
C ALA A 140 -9.77 5.37 13.75
N GLU A 141 -8.72 5.65 14.54
CA GLU A 141 -8.72 6.79 15.48
C GLU A 141 -8.65 8.13 14.77
N LYS A 142 -7.92 8.17 13.65
CA LYS A 142 -7.74 9.35 12.82
C LYS A 142 -7.93 9.00 11.35
N VAL A 143 -8.66 9.85 10.65
CA VAL A 143 -8.87 9.78 9.21
C VAL A 143 -8.24 11.01 8.60
N PHE A 144 -7.21 10.83 7.80
CA PHE A 144 -6.65 11.91 7.01
C PHE A 144 -7.03 11.76 5.55
N VAL A 145 -7.05 12.90 4.87
CA VAL A 145 -7.31 13.03 3.45
C VAL A 145 -6.12 13.69 2.78
N THR A 146 -5.86 13.40 1.52
CA THR A 146 -4.96 14.24 0.71
C THR A 146 -5.71 15.46 0.18
N ARG A 147 -4.98 16.38 -0.45
CA ARG A 147 -5.55 17.62 -0.99
C ARG A 147 -6.68 17.36 -2.01
N THR A 148 -6.61 16.27 -2.75
CA THR A 148 -7.57 15.93 -3.82
C THR A 148 -8.39 14.68 -3.54
N SER A 149 -8.07 13.94 -2.48
CA SER A 149 -8.81 12.73 -2.15
C SER A 149 -10.25 13.03 -1.81
N GLY A 150 -11.14 12.08 -2.08
CA GLY A 150 -12.52 12.15 -1.64
C GLY A 150 -12.90 11.05 -0.65
N ILE A 151 -13.85 11.40 0.21
CA ILE A 151 -14.47 10.51 1.18
C ILE A 151 -15.99 10.67 1.16
N GLY A 152 -16.70 9.81 1.88
CA GLY A 152 -18.16 9.86 1.97
C GLY A 152 -18.79 8.73 1.16
N SER A 153 -19.80 9.03 0.35
CA SER A 153 -20.64 7.99 -0.27
C SER A 153 -21.24 7.05 0.78
N ILE A 154 -21.65 7.61 1.91
CA ILE A 154 -22.24 6.87 3.03
C ILE A 154 -23.67 6.52 2.63
N GLY A 155 -23.83 5.39 1.95
CA GLY A 155 -25.09 4.97 1.36
C GLY A 155 -25.06 3.51 0.96
N VAL A 156 -26.23 2.99 0.62
CA VAL A 156 -26.44 1.62 0.15
C VAL A 156 -27.30 1.68 -1.09
N ILE A 157 -26.93 0.93 -2.12
CA ILE A 157 -27.68 0.85 -3.37
C ILE A 157 -27.89 -0.61 -3.76
N ALA A 158 -29.07 -0.89 -4.30
CA ALA A 158 -29.37 -2.13 -4.99
C ALA A 158 -30.07 -1.81 -6.31
N SER A 159 -29.74 -2.59 -7.34
CA SER A 159 -30.28 -2.41 -8.70
C SER A 159 -31.02 -3.67 -9.12
N HIS A 160 -32.23 -3.51 -9.64
CA HIS A 160 -32.97 -4.55 -10.36
C HIS A 160 -33.02 -4.19 -11.84
N ILE A 161 -32.84 -5.20 -12.70
CA ILE A 161 -32.91 -5.05 -14.16
C ILE A 161 -34.12 -5.83 -14.63
N ASP A 162 -35.12 -5.11 -15.17
CA ASP A 162 -36.22 -5.72 -15.91
C ASP A 162 -35.79 -5.94 -17.36
N GLN A 163 -35.64 -7.22 -17.75
CA GLN A 163 -35.33 -7.64 -19.11
C GLN A 163 -36.52 -8.23 -19.85
N SER A 164 -37.74 -8.17 -19.31
CA SER A 164 -38.93 -8.78 -19.91
C SER A 164 -39.18 -8.31 -21.34
N ALA A 165 -39.01 -7.00 -21.61
CA ALA A 165 -39.13 -6.44 -22.96
C ALA A 165 -38.01 -6.87 -23.92
N PHE A 166 -36.81 -7.17 -23.39
CA PHE A 166 -35.73 -7.75 -24.18
C PHE A 166 -36.06 -9.20 -24.54
N ASP A 167 -36.53 -9.98 -23.56
CA ASP A 167 -36.93 -11.38 -23.74
C ASP A 167 -38.04 -11.52 -24.78
N GLU A 168 -39.07 -10.66 -24.72
CA GLU A 168 -40.14 -10.61 -25.71
C GLU A 168 -39.62 -10.37 -27.13
N LYS A 169 -38.69 -9.42 -27.30
CA LYS A 169 -38.04 -9.14 -28.60
C LYS A 169 -37.20 -10.31 -29.11
N GLN A 170 -36.65 -11.12 -28.21
CA GLN A 170 -35.91 -12.33 -28.56
C GLN A 170 -36.81 -13.56 -28.73
N GLY A 171 -38.13 -13.43 -28.49
CA GLY A 171 -39.07 -14.55 -28.53
C GLY A 171 -38.88 -15.56 -27.39
N ILE A 172 -38.20 -15.18 -26.31
CA ILE A 172 -37.96 -16.03 -25.13
C ILE A 172 -39.13 -15.87 -24.17
N LYS A 173 -39.66 -16.99 -23.66
CA LYS A 173 -40.73 -17.00 -22.65
C LYS A 173 -40.29 -17.74 -21.40
N TYR A 174 -40.29 -17.03 -20.28
CA TYR A 174 -40.06 -17.61 -18.97
C TYR A 174 -41.39 -17.95 -18.29
N THR A 175 -41.47 -19.11 -17.66
CA THR A 175 -42.60 -19.51 -16.82
C THR A 175 -42.03 -20.07 -15.52
N THR A 176 -42.08 -19.27 -14.46
CA THR A 176 -41.51 -19.67 -13.18
C THR A 176 -42.52 -20.46 -12.37
N ILE A 177 -42.12 -21.64 -11.89
CA ILE A 177 -42.88 -22.45 -10.93
C ILE A 177 -42.08 -22.43 -9.63
N PHE A 178 -42.69 -21.93 -8.55
CA PHE A 178 -42.00 -21.72 -7.28
C PHE A 178 -42.93 -21.98 -6.08
N ALA A 179 -42.32 -22.30 -4.94
CA ALA A 179 -42.99 -22.44 -3.65
C ALA A 179 -42.59 -21.30 -2.72
N GLY A 180 -43.57 -20.71 -2.03
CA GLY A 180 -43.40 -19.51 -1.20
C GLY A 180 -43.60 -18.22 -1.99
N SER A 181 -44.45 -17.33 -1.49
CA SER A 181 -44.92 -16.13 -2.23
C SER A 181 -43.81 -15.14 -2.62
N ARG A 182 -42.68 -15.14 -1.90
CA ARG A 182 -41.55 -14.23 -2.10
C ARG A 182 -40.39 -14.85 -2.89
N LYS A 183 -40.51 -16.11 -3.32
CA LYS A 183 -39.38 -16.87 -3.87
C LYS A 183 -38.93 -16.39 -5.25
N ASN A 184 -39.82 -15.72 -5.98
CA ASN A 184 -39.55 -15.15 -7.29
C ASN A 184 -39.29 -13.64 -7.28
N ASP A 185 -39.18 -13.03 -6.09
CA ASP A 185 -38.88 -11.61 -5.99
C ASP A 185 -37.56 -11.27 -6.71
N LEU A 186 -37.52 -10.08 -7.33
CA LEU A 186 -36.36 -9.56 -8.07
C LEU A 186 -35.93 -10.41 -9.27
N ASN A 187 -36.77 -11.33 -9.75
CA ASN A 187 -36.53 -12.03 -11.00
C ASN A 187 -36.39 -11.00 -12.16
N PRO A 188 -35.33 -11.06 -12.97
CA PRO A 188 -35.12 -10.10 -14.05
C PRO A 188 -36.08 -10.28 -15.23
N HIS A 189 -36.70 -11.46 -15.38
CA HIS A 189 -37.57 -11.81 -16.52
C HIS A 189 -39.01 -11.29 -16.40
N GLU A 190 -39.32 -10.57 -15.32
CA GLU A 190 -40.61 -9.91 -15.11
C GLU A 190 -40.39 -8.55 -14.43
N PRO A 191 -41.30 -7.57 -14.65
CA PRO A 191 -41.28 -6.34 -13.90
C PRO A 191 -41.35 -6.59 -12.38
N ILE A 192 -40.63 -5.79 -11.61
CA ILE A 192 -40.67 -5.89 -10.15
C ILE A 192 -42.09 -5.61 -9.62
N ASN A 193 -42.63 -6.53 -8.83
CA ASN A 193 -43.92 -6.35 -8.18
C ASN A 193 -43.80 -5.45 -6.93
N SER A 194 -44.94 -4.95 -6.42
CA SER A 194 -45.01 -4.06 -5.26
C SER A 194 -44.36 -4.65 -4.01
N GLU A 195 -44.62 -5.92 -3.75
CA GLU A 195 -44.17 -6.66 -2.58
C GLU A 195 -42.64 -6.79 -2.58
N GLY A 196 -42.06 -7.20 -3.71
CA GLY A 196 -40.62 -7.32 -3.94
C GLY A 196 -39.91 -5.98 -3.85
N LEU A 197 -40.50 -4.92 -4.41
CA LEU A 197 -39.99 -3.56 -4.30
C LEU A 197 -39.96 -3.08 -2.85
N GLU A 198 -41.06 -3.27 -2.10
CA GLU A 198 -41.14 -2.89 -0.69
C GLU A 198 -40.15 -3.69 0.17
N GLY A 199 -40.00 -4.98 -0.10
CA GLY A 199 -39.01 -5.83 0.56
C GLY A 199 -37.58 -5.35 0.34
N LEU A 200 -37.22 -5.02 -0.91
CA LEU A 200 -35.90 -4.50 -1.24
C LEU A 200 -35.64 -3.12 -0.62
N LYS A 201 -36.64 -2.23 -0.65
CA LYS A 201 -36.56 -0.92 0.03
C LYS A 201 -36.34 -1.08 1.54
N GLY A 202 -37.09 -1.96 2.19
CA GLY A 202 -36.93 -2.22 3.62
C GLY A 202 -35.52 -2.71 3.98
N GLU A 203 -34.91 -3.55 3.13
CA GLU A 203 -33.53 -4.00 3.33
C GLU A 203 -32.51 -2.87 3.12
N ILE A 204 -32.70 -2.04 2.10
CA ILE A 204 -31.87 -0.85 1.88
C ILE A 204 -31.95 0.11 3.08
N ASP A 205 -33.15 0.38 3.58
CA ASP A 205 -33.36 1.25 4.74
C ASP A 205 -32.69 0.69 6.01
N ARG A 206 -32.77 -0.64 6.21
CA ARG A 206 -32.11 -1.32 7.33
C ARG A 206 -30.59 -1.18 7.25
N LEU A 207 -30.00 -1.48 6.10
CA LEU A 207 -28.55 -1.41 5.88
C LEU A 207 -28.04 0.04 5.95
N TYR A 208 -28.77 0.98 5.36
CA TYR A 208 -28.45 2.40 5.45
C TYR A 208 -28.50 2.91 6.90
N GLY A 209 -29.51 2.47 7.67
CA GLY A 209 -29.61 2.75 9.09
C GLY A 209 -28.39 2.25 9.88
N MET A 210 -27.94 1.02 9.62
CA MET A 210 -26.70 0.48 10.23
C MET A 210 -25.48 1.32 9.86
N PHE A 211 -25.34 1.69 8.59
CA PHE A 211 -24.18 2.43 8.11
C PHE A 211 -24.11 3.84 8.68
N VAL A 212 -25.24 4.55 8.73
CA VAL A 212 -25.33 5.87 9.35
C VAL A 212 -24.95 5.81 10.83
N GLN A 213 -25.44 4.80 11.56
CA GLN A 213 -25.11 4.63 12.99
C GLN A 213 -23.64 4.31 13.21
N LEU A 214 -23.06 3.46 12.37
CA LEU A 214 -21.62 3.15 12.38
C LEU A 214 -20.80 4.44 12.25
N ILE A 215 -21.06 5.25 11.21
CA ILE A 215 -20.29 6.48 10.99
C ILE A 215 -20.54 7.51 12.10
N ALA A 216 -21.79 7.66 12.55
CA ALA A 216 -22.14 8.57 13.65
C ALA A 216 -21.34 8.24 14.92
N ARG A 217 -21.26 6.95 15.30
CA ARG A 217 -20.42 6.46 16.40
C ARG A 217 -18.95 6.76 16.16
N ASN A 218 -18.44 6.37 14.99
CA ASN A 218 -17.04 6.41 14.65
C ASN A 218 -16.46 7.84 14.61
N ARG A 219 -17.26 8.80 14.12
CA ARG A 219 -16.85 10.21 13.94
C ARG A 219 -17.38 11.15 15.01
N ASN A 220 -18.14 10.64 15.99
CA ASN A 220 -18.84 11.43 17.00
C ASN A 220 -19.72 12.53 16.37
N LEU A 221 -20.47 12.16 15.34
CA LEU A 221 -21.39 13.02 14.61
C LEU A 221 -22.82 12.58 14.88
N SER A 222 -23.78 13.51 14.75
CA SER A 222 -25.18 13.13 14.88
C SER A 222 -25.62 12.29 13.66
N VAL A 223 -26.53 11.33 13.89
CA VAL A 223 -27.21 10.58 12.81
C VAL A 223 -27.80 11.52 11.77
N LYS A 224 -28.35 12.66 12.20
CA LYS A 224 -28.91 13.68 11.30
C LYS A 224 -27.83 14.27 10.40
N THR A 225 -26.67 14.65 10.95
CA THR A 225 -25.54 15.19 10.17
C THR A 225 -25.13 14.24 9.05
N ILE A 226 -25.05 12.93 9.36
CA ILE A 226 -24.70 11.92 8.35
C ILE A 226 -25.81 11.78 7.30
N LYS A 227 -27.09 11.76 7.70
CA LYS A 227 -28.21 11.69 6.75
C LYS A 227 -28.32 12.91 5.85
N ASP A 228 -28.05 14.10 6.39
CA ASP A 228 -28.07 15.37 5.63
C ASP A 228 -26.99 15.39 4.52
N THR A 229 -26.01 14.48 4.55
CA THR A 229 -25.05 14.33 3.45
C THR A 229 -25.65 13.73 2.19
N GLU A 230 -26.78 13.02 2.30
CA GLU A 230 -27.45 12.34 1.17
C GLU A 230 -26.50 11.42 0.36
N ALA A 231 -25.56 10.77 1.06
CA ALA A 231 -24.49 9.96 0.46
C ALA A 231 -23.58 10.73 -0.51
N GLY A 232 -23.43 12.05 -0.31
CA GLY A 232 -22.54 12.91 -1.08
C GLY A 232 -21.05 12.61 -0.87
N LEU A 233 -20.24 13.17 -1.76
CA LEU A 233 -18.78 13.10 -1.72
C LEU A 233 -18.20 14.38 -1.13
N TYR A 234 -17.17 14.25 -0.31
CA TYR A 234 -16.49 15.37 0.35
C TYR A 234 -14.99 15.29 0.08
N PHE A 235 -14.38 16.44 -0.20
CA PHE A 235 -13.00 16.53 -0.68
C PHE A 235 -12.19 17.50 0.18
N GLY A 236 -10.93 17.14 0.44
CA GLY A 236 -9.96 18.01 1.11
C GLY A 236 -10.52 18.68 2.38
N GLN A 237 -10.55 20.02 2.39
CA GLN A 237 -10.99 20.78 3.56
C GLN A 237 -12.47 20.57 3.90
N ASN A 238 -13.35 20.41 2.90
CA ASN A 238 -14.79 20.22 3.14
C ASN A 238 -15.07 18.93 3.93
N ALA A 239 -14.24 17.89 3.75
CA ALA A 239 -14.32 16.65 4.51
C ALA A 239 -14.01 16.86 6.00
N ILE A 240 -13.09 17.79 6.32
CA ILE A 240 -12.76 18.17 7.69
C ILE A 240 -13.87 19.02 8.29
N ASP A 241 -14.36 20.01 7.55
CA ASP A 241 -15.35 20.98 8.04
C ASP A 241 -16.67 20.30 8.46
N ILE A 242 -17.04 19.20 7.80
CA ILE A 242 -18.20 18.38 8.16
C ILE A 242 -17.89 17.27 9.19
N GLY A 243 -16.62 17.11 9.58
CA GLY A 243 -16.16 16.16 10.61
C GLY A 243 -15.88 14.73 10.13
N LEU A 244 -15.92 14.51 8.81
CA LEU A 244 -15.64 13.20 8.22
C LEU A 244 -14.12 12.89 8.11
N ALA A 245 -13.26 13.92 8.18
CA ALA A 245 -11.81 13.79 8.27
C ALA A 245 -11.24 14.62 9.44
N ASP A 246 -10.03 14.28 9.88
CA ASP A 246 -9.30 14.92 10.98
C ASP A 246 -8.25 15.93 10.48
N GLY A 247 -7.82 15.84 9.23
CA GLY A 247 -6.79 16.71 8.69
C GLY A 247 -6.37 16.33 7.27
N ILE A 248 -5.56 17.22 6.66
CA ILE A 248 -4.93 16.96 5.37
C ILE A 248 -3.49 16.52 5.61
N THR A 249 -3.11 15.35 5.08
CA THR A 249 -1.71 14.89 5.03
C THR A 249 -1.54 13.94 3.85
N THR A 250 -0.35 13.92 3.26
CA THR A 250 0.05 12.83 2.37
C THR A 250 0.62 11.66 3.17
N PHE A 251 0.65 10.46 2.55
CA PHE A 251 1.35 9.31 3.11
C PHE A 251 2.80 9.64 3.50
N SER A 252 3.56 10.26 2.60
CA SER A 252 4.96 10.63 2.83
C SER A 252 5.12 11.61 3.99
N GLU A 253 4.26 12.63 4.09
CA GLU A 253 4.27 13.58 5.20
C GLU A 253 3.94 12.91 6.53
N PHE A 254 2.93 12.02 6.56
CA PHE A 254 2.57 11.29 7.76
C PHE A 254 3.74 10.45 8.28
N ILE A 255 4.38 9.68 7.39
CA ILE A 255 5.54 8.85 7.73
C ILE A 255 6.72 9.71 8.23
N ASN A 256 7.02 10.82 7.57
CA ASN A 256 8.11 11.71 7.99
C ASN A 256 7.82 12.36 9.35
N ASN A 257 6.60 12.83 9.58
CA ASN A 257 6.19 13.43 10.85
C ASN A 257 6.20 12.41 12.00
N TYR A 258 5.81 11.16 11.73
CA TYR A 258 5.90 10.07 12.70
C TYR A 258 7.35 9.85 13.13
N ARG A 259 8.27 9.70 12.16
CA ARG A 259 9.71 9.54 12.43
C ARG A 259 10.28 10.69 13.26
N SER A 260 9.96 11.94 12.91
CA SER A 260 10.42 13.10 13.67
C SER A 260 9.88 13.12 15.10
N THR A 261 8.63 12.73 15.32
CA THR A 261 8.02 12.67 16.67
C THR A 261 8.66 11.59 17.53
N THR A 262 8.90 10.41 16.96
CA THR A 262 9.59 9.30 17.65
C THR A 262 11.03 9.66 17.97
N MET A 263 11.76 10.29 17.04
CA MET A 263 13.11 10.82 17.28
C MET A 263 13.13 11.86 18.40
N THR A 264 12.18 12.80 18.42
CA THR A 264 12.10 13.85 19.45
C THR A 264 11.76 13.24 20.83
N THR A 265 10.87 12.26 20.90
CA THR A 265 10.50 11.58 22.16
C THR A 265 11.65 10.71 22.68
N ALA A 266 12.39 10.04 21.79
CA ALA A 266 13.62 9.33 22.14
C ALA A 266 14.71 10.30 22.61
N GLU A 267 14.85 11.47 21.99
CA GLU A 267 15.79 12.52 22.41
C GLU A 267 15.40 13.15 23.77
N PHE A 268 14.11 13.28 24.09
CA PHE A 268 13.62 13.77 25.39
C PHE A 268 13.75 12.73 26.52
N ASN A 269 13.42 11.45 26.27
CA ASN A 269 13.63 10.38 27.26
C ASN A 269 15.11 10.06 27.48
N CYS A 270 15.95 10.21 26.46
CA CYS A 270 17.39 10.18 26.65
C CYS A 270 17.84 11.34 27.53
N LYS A 271 17.30 12.56 27.37
CA LYS A 271 17.70 13.74 28.16
C LYS A 271 17.57 13.57 29.68
N GLU A 272 16.44 13.04 30.18
CA GLU A 272 16.25 12.85 31.64
C GLU A 272 17.14 11.74 32.24
N HIS A 273 17.51 10.71 31.47
CA HIS A 273 18.43 9.66 31.92
C HIS A 273 19.91 9.99 31.64
N THR A 274 20.16 10.99 30.78
CA THR A 274 21.51 11.39 30.40
C THR A 274 22.11 12.44 31.31
N ASP A 275 21.37 13.25 32.08
CA ASP A 275 22.04 14.26 32.92
C ASP A 275 22.97 13.65 33.99
N ASP A 276 22.60 12.48 34.54
CA ASP A 276 23.43 11.71 35.48
C ASP A 276 24.57 10.93 34.78
N LEU A 277 24.37 10.48 33.54
CA LEU A 277 25.39 9.76 32.75
C LEU A 277 26.31 10.70 31.95
N ILE A 278 25.90 11.95 31.71
CA ILE A 278 26.65 12.99 30.99
C ILE A 278 27.79 13.52 31.86
N GLU A 279 27.62 13.63 33.18
CA GLU A 279 28.72 13.97 34.09
C GLU A 279 29.83 12.90 34.12
N GLU A 280 29.48 11.64 33.85
CA GLU A 280 30.43 10.52 33.79
C GLU A 280 30.99 10.29 32.37
N ALA A 281 30.20 10.51 31.32
CA ALA A 281 30.61 10.41 29.91
C ALA A 281 31.38 11.64 29.38
N LYS A 282 31.18 12.83 29.98
CA LYS A 282 32.05 14.01 29.73
C LYS A 282 33.51 13.76 30.12
N ARG A 283 33.79 12.68 30.87
CA ARG A 283 35.17 12.23 31.14
C ARG A 283 35.78 11.36 30.05
N ASN A 284 35.04 10.73 29.12
CA ASN A 284 35.64 9.86 28.10
C ASN A 284 34.81 9.74 26.78
N GLY A 285 35.30 10.36 25.70
CA GLY A 285 35.45 9.65 24.40
C GLY A 285 34.45 9.81 23.24
N TYR A 286 33.26 10.40 23.37
CA TYR A 286 32.25 10.28 22.29
C TYR A 286 32.40 11.23 21.08
N ASN A 287 33.08 12.38 21.22
CA ASN A 287 33.27 13.33 20.11
C ASN A 287 34.40 12.94 19.13
N ASN A 288 35.29 12.02 19.53
CA ASN A 288 36.42 11.63 18.68
C ASN A 288 36.02 10.64 17.58
N CYS A 289 35.14 9.69 17.88
CA CYS A 289 34.80 8.60 16.96
C CYS A 289 34.03 9.08 15.71
N ARG A 290 33.09 10.03 15.87
CA ARG A 290 32.34 10.60 14.74
C ARG A 290 33.24 11.42 13.81
N THR A 291 34.20 12.17 14.37
CA THR A 291 35.17 12.95 13.59
C THR A 291 36.12 12.04 12.81
N GLU A 292 36.58 10.95 13.42
CA GLU A 292 37.47 9.97 12.77
C GLU A 292 36.81 9.26 11.59
N ILE A 293 35.56 8.80 11.73
CA ILE A 293 34.83 8.11 10.65
C ILE A 293 34.62 9.04 9.45
N LEU A 294 34.25 10.31 9.69
CA LEU A 294 34.08 11.29 8.61
C LEU A 294 35.39 11.59 7.88
N GLU A 295 36.52 11.60 8.60
CA GLU A 295 37.82 11.84 7.99
C GLU A 295 38.29 10.63 7.16
N VAL A 296 38.02 9.40 7.60
CA VAL A 296 38.29 8.17 6.81
C VAL A 296 37.49 8.19 5.50
N ILE A 297 36.20 8.51 5.55
CA ILE A 297 35.35 8.65 4.35
C ILE A 297 35.91 9.70 3.40
N ARG A 298 36.37 10.83 3.94
CA ARG A 298 36.97 11.91 3.15
C ARG A 298 38.27 11.46 2.47
N LEU A 299 39.15 10.76 3.18
CA LEU A 299 40.42 10.24 2.66
C LEU A 299 40.21 9.23 1.52
N CYS A 300 39.30 8.26 1.67
CA CYS A 300 38.99 7.28 0.62
C CYS A 300 38.48 7.96 -0.66
N ASN A 301 37.63 8.98 -0.52
CA ASN A 301 37.09 9.74 -1.65
C ASN A 301 38.17 10.57 -2.35
N LEU A 302 39.04 11.26 -1.60
CA LEU A 302 40.16 12.05 -2.16
C LEU A 302 41.15 11.16 -2.92
N SER A 303 41.39 9.94 -2.43
CA SER A 303 42.25 8.95 -3.08
C SER A 303 41.60 8.22 -4.26
N LYS A 304 40.34 8.55 -4.60
CA LYS A 304 39.54 7.90 -5.66
C LYS A 304 39.37 6.38 -5.46
N MET A 305 39.21 5.95 -4.21
CA MET A 305 38.99 4.55 -3.82
C MET A 305 37.78 4.44 -2.85
N PRO A 306 36.57 4.81 -3.29
CA PRO A 306 35.38 4.80 -2.43
C PRO A 306 34.96 3.39 -1.97
N GLU A 307 35.35 2.34 -2.71
CA GLU A 307 35.07 0.95 -2.37
C GLU A 307 35.74 0.49 -1.06
N LYS A 308 36.82 1.15 -0.63
CA LYS A 308 37.54 0.86 0.61
C LYS A 308 36.86 1.39 1.88
N ILE A 309 35.83 2.23 1.74
CA ILE A 309 35.13 2.84 2.87
C ILE A 309 34.47 1.78 3.75
N GLY A 310 33.76 0.82 3.14
CA GLY A 310 33.11 -0.26 3.89
C GLY A 310 34.12 -1.10 4.67
N GLU A 311 35.23 -1.47 4.03
CA GLU A 311 36.31 -2.27 4.64
C GLU A 311 36.96 -1.56 5.83
N PHE A 312 37.25 -0.26 5.72
CA PHE A 312 37.88 0.51 6.80
C PHE A 312 36.95 0.77 7.97
N ILE A 313 35.66 0.94 7.72
CA ILE A 313 34.64 1.10 8.78
C ILE A 313 34.43 -0.23 9.50
N GLU A 314 34.31 -1.35 8.77
CA GLU A 314 34.15 -2.69 9.37
C GLU A 314 35.36 -3.12 10.21
N GLN A 315 36.57 -2.71 9.81
CA GLN A 315 37.82 -3.04 10.51
C GLN A 315 38.20 -2.01 11.59
N ASN A 316 37.38 -0.98 11.85
CA ASN A 316 37.67 0.11 12.80
C ASN A 316 39.05 0.77 12.58
N VAL A 317 39.42 1.01 11.32
CA VAL A 317 40.71 1.59 10.95
C VAL A 317 40.73 3.08 11.30
N SER A 318 41.79 3.54 11.98
CA SER A 318 41.93 4.96 12.33
C SER A 318 42.25 5.82 11.10
N SER A 319 41.93 7.11 11.14
CA SER A 319 42.19 8.03 10.01
C SER A 319 43.66 8.06 9.56
N LYS A 320 44.59 7.89 10.49
CA LYS A 320 46.03 7.82 10.21
C LYS A 320 46.41 6.51 9.50
N GLN A 321 45.85 5.38 9.94
CA GLN A 321 46.08 4.08 9.30
C GLN A 321 45.48 4.03 7.89
N ALA A 322 44.27 4.57 7.73
CA ALA A 322 43.64 4.70 6.42
C ALA A 322 44.47 5.57 5.46
N GLN A 323 45.05 6.66 5.96
CA GLN A 323 45.93 7.52 5.17
C GLN A 323 47.20 6.78 4.70
N GLU A 324 47.86 6.02 5.57
CA GLU A 324 49.07 5.26 5.23
C GLU A 324 48.78 4.19 4.15
N ILE A 325 47.70 3.42 4.32
CA ILE A 325 47.27 2.37 3.38
C ILE A 325 46.91 2.97 2.01
N LEU A 326 46.19 4.10 2.00
CA LEU A 326 45.79 4.75 0.75
C LEU A 326 46.98 5.36 0.01
N ILE A 327 47.96 5.92 0.72
CA ILE A 327 49.18 6.47 0.10
C ILE A 327 50.02 5.34 -0.52
N GLU A 328 50.16 4.20 0.16
CA GLU A 328 50.87 3.03 -0.37
C GLU A 328 50.18 2.49 -1.64
N ALA A 329 48.85 2.33 -1.61
CA ALA A 329 48.07 1.89 -2.75
C ALA A 329 48.16 2.88 -3.95
N LEU A 330 48.24 4.18 -3.67
CA LEU A 330 48.45 5.20 -4.70
C LEU A 330 49.86 5.12 -5.31
N ALA A 331 50.90 4.93 -4.49
CA ALA A 331 52.29 4.81 -4.94
C ALA A 331 52.51 3.58 -5.81
N GLU A 332 51.91 2.43 -5.46
CA GLU A 332 51.93 1.23 -6.31
C GLU A 332 51.25 1.49 -7.67
N ARG A 333 50.15 2.25 -7.68
CA ARG A 333 49.42 2.60 -8.91
C ARG A 333 50.24 3.54 -9.79
N THR A 334 50.98 4.49 -9.21
CA THR A 334 51.90 5.37 -9.95
C THR A 334 53.07 4.59 -10.54
N MET A 335 53.72 3.72 -9.76
CA MET A 335 54.80 2.85 -10.25
C MET A 335 54.34 1.91 -11.38
N LYS A 336 53.16 1.31 -11.25
CA LYS A 336 52.61 0.43 -12.29
C LYS A 336 52.34 1.20 -13.58
N THR A 337 51.87 2.45 -13.48
CA THR A 337 51.62 3.32 -14.64
C THR A 337 52.93 3.76 -15.30
N GLU A 338 53.98 4.07 -14.52
CA GLU A 338 55.31 4.41 -15.03
C GLU A 338 56.00 3.22 -15.71
N ILE A 339 55.93 2.02 -15.14
CA ILE A 339 56.45 0.78 -15.75
C ILE A 339 55.73 0.49 -17.08
N PHE A 340 54.40 0.65 -17.12
CA PHE A 340 53.62 0.46 -18.35
C PHE A 340 53.92 1.53 -19.42
N SER A 341 54.36 2.73 -19.02
CA SER A 341 54.78 3.79 -19.94
C SER A 341 56.23 3.64 -20.44
N ALA A 342 57.08 2.94 -19.69
CA ALA A 342 58.49 2.68 -20.02
C ALA A 342 58.71 1.43 -20.88
N LEU A 343 57.69 0.58 -21.06
CA LEU A 343 57.75 -0.58 -21.93
C LEU A 343 57.58 -0.16 -23.42
N PRO A 344 58.47 -0.56 -24.34
CA PRO A 344 58.34 -0.19 -25.74
C PRO A 344 57.03 -0.71 -26.34
N GLN A 345 56.20 0.20 -26.84
CA GLN A 345 55.00 -0.07 -27.64
C GLN A 345 55.42 -0.61 -29.02
N ASN A 346 55.93 -1.84 -29.08
CA ASN A 346 56.02 -2.68 -30.28
C ASN A 346 56.70 -4.02 -29.93
N SER A 347 55.93 -5.01 -29.48
CA SER A 347 56.28 -6.44 -29.64
C SER A 347 55.14 -7.42 -29.27
N SER A 348 53.89 -6.96 -29.19
CA SER A 348 52.75 -7.79 -28.77
C SER A 348 52.21 -8.76 -29.83
N GLU A 349 52.65 -8.70 -31.09
CA GLU A 349 52.23 -9.70 -32.12
C GLU A 349 53.28 -10.80 -32.40
N GLY A 350 54.54 -10.62 -31.97
CA GLY A 350 55.62 -11.58 -32.24
C GLY A 350 55.77 -12.71 -31.21
N LEU A 351 55.41 -12.47 -29.95
CA LEU A 351 55.62 -13.42 -28.84
C LEU A 351 54.46 -14.41 -28.65
N LEU A 352 53.21 -14.00 -28.91
CA LEU A 352 52.05 -14.89 -28.86
C LEU A 352 52.10 -15.97 -29.97
N THR A 353 52.70 -15.65 -31.12
CA THR A 353 52.88 -16.59 -32.23
C THR A 353 53.99 -17.63 -31.97
N ARG A 354 54.94 -17.35 -31.07
CA ARG A 354 55.98 -18.31 -30.67
C ARG A 354 55.54 -19.23 -29.52
N LEU A 355 54.69 -18.76 -28.60
CA LEU A 355 54.13 -19.60 -27.55
C LEU A 355 53.06 -20.57 -28.06
N ALA A 356 52.30 -20.20 -29.10
CA ALA A 356 51.33 -21.10 -29.74
C ALA A 356 51.96 -22.24 -30.56
N LYS A 357 53.23 -22.12 -30.98
CA LYS A 357 53.94 -23.20 -31.70
C LYS A 357 54.69 -24.18 -30.80
N THR A 358 54.85 -23.91 -29.50
CA THR A 358 55.51 -24.83 -28.55
C THR A 358 54.52 -25.78 -27.87
N GLN A 359 53.22 -25.46 -27.84
CA GLN A 359 52.17 -26.35 -27.29
C GLN A 359 51.62 -27.38 -28.29
N GLN A 360 52.02 -27.35 -29.56
CA GLN A 360 51.64 -28.36 -30.56
C GLN A 360 52.69 -29.46 -30.78
N THR A 361 53.76 -29.48 -29.97
CA THR A 361 54.83 -30.50 -30.02
C THR A 361 55.06 -31.16 -28.66
N ILE A 362 54.00 -31.33 -27.87
CA ILE A 362 53.95 -32.32 -26.79
C ILE A 362 52.68 -33.14 -27.03
N LYS A 363 52.87 -34.19 -27.83
CA LYS A 363 52.03 -35.38 -27.88
C LYS A 363 52.71 -36.43 -27.01
#